data_AF-A0A8H6AKG3-F1
#
_entry.id   AF-A0A8H6AKG3-F1
#
_cell.length_a   1.000
_cell.length_b   1.000
_cell.length_c   1.000
_cell.angle_alpha   90.00
_cell.angle_beta   90.00
_cell.angle_gamma   90.00
#
_symmetry.space_group_name_H-M   'P 1'
#
loop_
_entity.id
_entity.type
_entity.pdbx_description
1 polymer ?
#
loop_
_entity_poly.entity_id
_entity_poly.type
_entity_poly.pdbx_seq_one_letter_code
_entity_poly.pdbx_strand_id
1 'polypeptide(L)'
;MEALKEAYLDFAMQVGQEYLLQDYQGRDLYAIWRNNTSDEKVERFKKWLGDEENESALLILDHIDGMKKSGQNPIAGVSEQAKNILLTTRNPNIHLRDGCKTIKLNNMEIDDIVTVLEEVRSLEDEDTEDFLGLNNSDVLLYVAKSVYGHPLAACIAMKYIIQVQSLDDYTSGGQDFVSMLSGSMLSGSDYKARMSFLQYKTQMPSIMDTLIVSKKRLSHPQGPAWSLMEVLSLLETDESIVDFKKFFAFSNIKNTEEFPDFDILGLRKGGVMPLLRQIEEVSFMERTRRSKPLRIQPLWAECTRQLMGKNRMLSLMKQIVTICYYSTIAVSEGSMGCNYYPHVKHCIRICGSFDISVSSLEMQKEINMLVHSLAT
;
A
#
# COMPACT_ATOMS: atom_id res chain seq x y z
N MET A 1 7.40 -23.18 1.34
CA MET A 1 8.45 -24.21 1.49
C MET A 1 9.41 -24.26 0.31
N GLU A 2 8.94 -24.34 -0.93
CA GLU A 2 9.79 -24.38 -2.14
C GLU A 2 10.66 -23.12 -2.34
N ALA A 3 10.08 -21.91 -2.23
CA ALA A 3 10.84 -20.65 -2.34
C ALA A 3 11.90 -20.45 -1.22
N LEU A 4 11.61 -20.91 0.01
CA LEU A 4 12.60 -20.87 1.09
C LEU A 4 13.72 -21.89 0.86
N LYS A 5 13.36 -23.07 0.32
CA LYS A 5 14.32 -24.10 -0.07
C LYS A 5 15.21 -23.64 -1.22
N GLU A 6 14.66 -22.92 -2.20
CA GLU A 6 15.42 -22.25 -3.27
C GLU A 6 16.38 -21.21 -2.70
N ALA A 7 15.92 -20.32 -1.81
CA ALA A 7 16.80 -19.34 -1.16
C ALA A 7 17.93 -20.02 -0.35
N TYR A 8 17.61 -21.06 0.41
CA TYR A 8 18.63 -21.86 1.11
C TYR A 8 19.58 -22.57 0.16
N LEU A 9 19.10 -23.04 -0.99
CA LEU A 9 19.95 -23.65 -2.00
C LEU A 9 20.88 -22.60 -2.62
N ASP A 10 20.40 -21.38 -2.90
CA ASP A 10 21.22 -20.29 -3.42
C ASP A 10 22.34 -19.92 -2.43
N PHE A 11 22.01 -19.76 -1.14
CA PHE A 11 23.02 -19.55 -0.10
C PHE A 11 23.98 -20.73 0.03
N ALA A 12 23.47 -21.95 -0.03
CA ALA A 12 24.31 -23.15 -0.01
C ALA A 12 25.29 -23.15 -1.19
N MET A 13 24.83 -22.74 -2.39
CA MET A 13 25.66 -22.68 -3.59
C MET A 13 26.71 -21.56 -3.55
N GLN A 14 26.46 -20.46 -2.84
CA GLN A 14 27.41 -19.34 -2.72
C GLN A 14 28.59 -19.64 -1.79
N VAL A 15 28.33 -20.24 -0.63
CA VAL A 15 29.40 -20.65 0.31
C VAL A 15 30.06 -21.96 -0.17
N GLY A 16 29.28 -22.85 -0.80
CA GLY A 16 29.81 -23.99 -1.53
C GLY A 16 30.45 -25.06 -0.65
N GLN A 17 31.60 -25.60 -1.10
CA GLN A 17 32.24 -26.73 -0.40
C GLN A 17 32.82 -26.39 0.98
N GLU A 18 32.84 -25.11 1.37
CA GLU A 18 33.41 -24.67 2.66
C GLU A 18 32.67 -25.28 3.85
N TYR A 19 31.38 -25.61 3.71
CA TYR A 19 30.61 -26.36 4.72
C TYR A 19 31.19 -27.74 5.06
N LEU A 20 32.01 -28.30 4.18
CA LEU A 20 32.57 -29.65 4.32
C LEU A 20 33.93 -29.65 5.03
N LEU A 21 34.50 -28.47 5.32
CA LEU A 21 35.85 -28.35 5.88
C LEU A 21 35.98 -29.01 7.26
N GLN A 22 34.94 -28.95 8.08
CA GLN A 22 34.93 -29.60 9.40
C GLN A 22 34.76 -31.13 9.28
N ASP A 23 33.92 -31.60 8.35
CA ASP A 23 33.54 -33.02 8.24
C ASP A 23 34.52 -33.86 7.38
N TYR A 24 35.29 -33.24 6.47
CA TYR A 24 36.06 -33.95 5.45
C TYR A 24 37.49 -33.41 5.23
N GLN A 25 38.23 -33.15 6.32
CA GLN A 25 39.63 -32.72 6.23
C GLN A 25 40.48 -33.64 5.33
N GLY A 26 41.25 -33.03 4.42
CA GLY A 26 42.17 -33.74 3.52
C GLY A 26 41.52 -34.47 2.33
N ARG A 27 40.23 -34.23 2.04
CA ARG A 27 39.52 -34.79 0.87
C ARG A 27 39.23 -33.72 -0.19
N ASP A 28 38.88 -34.18 -1.39
CA ASP A 28 38.37 -33.30 -2.46
C ASP A 28 36.94 -32.83 -2.14
N LEU A 29 36.86 -31.72 -1.41
CA LEU A 29 35.60 -31.10 -0.99
C LEU A 29 34.75 -30.65 -2.18
N TYR A 30 35.38 -30.25 -3.28
CA TYR A 30 34.67 -29.80 -4.48
C TYR A 30 33.92 -30.96 -5.15
N ALA A 31 34.57 -32.12 -5.30
CA ALA A 31 33.93 -33.30 -5.86
C ALA A 31 32.78 -33.80 -4.97
N ILE A 32 32.95 -33.77 -3.63
CA ILE A 32 31.90 -34.15 -2.68
C ILE A 32 30.72 -33.19 -2.79
N TRP A 33 30.97 -31.88 -2.74
CA TRP A 33 29.92 -30.87 -2.81
C TRP A 33 29.14 -30.93 -4.13
N ARG A 34 29.83 -31.13 -5.26
CA ARG A 34 29.21 -31.25 -6.58
C ARG A 34 28.25 -32.43 -6.67
N ASN A 35 28.60 -33.54 -6.02
CA ASN A 35 27.81 -34.78 -6.04
C ASN A 35 26.63 -34.77 -5.06
N ASN A 36 26.59 -33.85 -4.10
CA ASN A 36 25.43 -33.68 -3.22
C ASN A 36 24.20 -33.21 -4.02
N THR A 37 23.06 -33.82 -3.71
CA THR A 37 21.74 -33.37 -4.16
C THR A 37 21.40 -31.99 -3.58
N SER A 38 20.44 -31.30 -4.20
CA SER A 38 19.96 -30.00 -3.67
C SER A 38 19.48 -30.09 -2.22
N ASP A 39 18.85 -31.20 -1.85
CA ASP A 39 18.31 -31.41 -0.50
C ASP A 39 19.43 -31.58 0.52
N GLU A 40 20.47 -32.35 0.17
CA GLU A 40 21.66 -32.49 1.02
C GLU A 40 22.41 -31.17 1.18
N LYS A 41 22.47 -30.34 0.14
CA LYS A 41 23.09 -29.01 0.21
C LYS A 41 22.31 -28.09 1.15
N VAL A 42 20.98 -28.10 1.07
CA VAL A 42 20.10 -27.32 1.96
C VAL A 42 20.21 -27.77 3.41
N GLU A 43 20.20 -29.08 3.67
CA GLU A 43 20.33 -29.59 5.04
C GLU A 43 21.72 -29.31 5.64
N ARG A 44 22.78 -29.36 4.82
CA ARG A 44 24.12 -28.97 5.26
C ARG A 44 24.21 -27.48 5.59
N PHE A 45 23.61 -26.60 4.78
CA PHE A 45 23.52 -25.18 5.10
C PHE A 45 22.80 -24.94 6.43
N LYS A 46 21.66 -25.61 6.66
CA LYS A 46 20.92 -25.49 7.91
C LYS A 46 21.72 -25.96 9.13
N LYS A 47 22.48 -27.06 8.99
CA LYS A 47 23.38 -27.55 10.03
C LYS A 47 24.45 -26.51 10.33
N TRP A 48 25.14 -26.04 9.29
CA TRP A 48 26.18 -25.02 9.41
C TRP A 48 25.68 -23.76 10.10
N LEU A 49 24.49 -23.27 9.73
CA LEU A 49 23.89 -22.09 10.34
C LEU A 49 23.68 -22.23 11.86
N GLY A 50 23.51 -23.47 12.35
CA GLY A 50 23.36 -23.80 13.76
C GLY A 50 24.67 -24.13 14.49
N ASP A 51 25.81 -24.16 13.80
CA ASP A 51 27.12 -24.46 14.40
C ASP A 51 27.54 -23.34 15.37
N GLU A 52 28.34 -23.69 16.38
CA GLU A 52 28.81 -22.73 17.41
C GLU A 52 29.58 -21.53 16.80
N GLU A 53 30.30 -21.77 15.70
CA GLU A 53 31.02 -20.71 14.96
C GLU A 53 30.07 -19.62 14.44
N ASN A 54 28.80 -19.95 14.19
CA ASN A 54 27.77 -19.06 13.67
C ASN A 54 26.84 -18.51 14.76
N GLU A 55 27.16 -18.70 16.04
CA GLU A 55 26.33 -18.21 17.16
C GLU A 55 26.10 -16.69 17.11
N SER A 56 27.10 -15.93 16.65
CA SER A 56 27.02 -14.47 16.51
C SER A 56 26.53 -14.00 15.13
N ALA A 57 26.29 -14.92 14.19
CA ALA A 57 25.85 -14.59 12.85
C ALA A 57 24.42 -14.03 12.85
N LEU A 58 24.14 -13.10 11.93
CA LEU A 58 22.82 -12.52 11.70
C LEU A 58 22.25 -13.03 10.37
N LEU A 59 21.16 -13.80 10.44
CA LEU A 59 20.39 -14.17 9.26
C LEU A 59 19.37 -13.07 8.94
N ILE A 60 19.48 -12.46 7.76
CA ILE A 60 18.51 -11.46 7.28
C ILE A 60 17.60 -12.10 6.24
N LEU A 61 16.30 -12.13 6.55
CA LEU A 61 15.25 -12.59 5.66
C LEU A 61 14.42 -11.39 5.20
N ASP A 62 14.78 -10.87 4.04
CA ASP A 62 14.07 -9.76 3.44
C ASP A 62 12.78 -10.23 2.75
N HIS A 63 11.72 -9.46 2.92
CA HIS A 63 10.47 -9.58 2.17
C HIS A 63 9.84 -11.01 2.25
N ILE A 64 9.61 -11.51 3.47
CA ILE A 64 9.14 -12.88 3.68
C ILE A 64 7.72 -13.17 3.16
N ASP A 65 6.90 -12.14 2.91
CA ASP A 65 5.55 -12.32 2.35
C ASP A 65 5.57 -12.89 0.93
N GLY A 66 6.68 -12.72 0.20
CA GLY A 66 6.88 -13.37 -1.10
C GLY A 66 6.99 -14.89 -1.00
N MET A 67 7.28 -15.43 0.19
CA MET A 67 7.50 -16.86 0.41
C MET A 67 6.23 -17.62 0.80
N LYS A 68 5.11 -16.92 1.01
CA LYS A 68 3.83 -17.54 1.39
C LYS A 68 3.28 -18.38 0.22
N LYS A 69 3.26 -19.71 0.39
CA LYS A 69 2.23 -20.57 -0.24
C LYS A 69 1.03 -20.60 0.71
N SER A 70 -0.19 -20.53 0.18
CA SER A 70 -1.44 -20.40 0.95
C SER A 70 -1.46 -21.24 2.23
N GLY A 71 -1.59 -20.58 3.38
CA GLY A 71 -1.86 -21.21 4.68
C GLY A 71 -0.66 -21.71 5.51
N GLN A 72 0.59 -21.61 5.03
CA GLN A 72 1.77 -22.03 5.79
C GLN A 72 2.51 -20.84 6.42
N ASN A 73 3.01 -21.00 7.66
CA ASN A 73 3.93 -20.04 8.27
C ASN A 73 5.28 -20.11 7.54
N PRO A 74 5.72 -19.06 6.83
CA PRO A 74 6.94 -19.09 6.02
C PRO A 74 8.22 -19.26 6.85
N ILE A 75 8.14 -19.05 8.17
CA ILE A 75 9.30 -19.10 9.08
C ILE A 75 9.30 -20.39 9.91
N ALA A 76 8.33 -21.29 9.73
CA ALA A 76 8.31 -22.57 10.41
C ALA A 76 9.57 -23.38 10.08
N GLY A 77 10.48 -23.49 11.04
CA GLY A 77 11.77 -24.20 10.93
C GLY A 77 13.01 -23.29 10.89
N VAL A 78 12.92 -22.03 10.46
CA VAL A 78 14.08 -21.12 10.38
C VAL A 78 14.60 -20.79 11.78
N SER A 79 13.69 -20.55 12.73
CA SER A 79 14.01 -20.20 14.11
C SER A 79 14.69 -21.30 14.93
N GLU A 80 14.78 -22.52 14.39
CA GLU A 80 15.53 -23.62 15.03
C GLU A 80 16.97 -23.70 14.52
N GLN A 81 17.29 -23.00 13.43
CA GLN A 81 18.53 -23.15 12.67
C GLN A 81 19.48 -21.96 12.86
N ALA A 82 18.98 -20.79 13.27
CA ALA A 82 19.78 -19.59 13.53
C ALA A 82 19.40 -18.92 14.85
N LYS A 83 20.40 -18.44 15.60
CA LYS A 83 20.20 -17.73 16.88
C LYS A 83 19.75 -16.28 16.69
N ASN A 84 20.34 -15.54 15.75
CA ASN A 84 19.98 -14.14 15.46
C ASN A 84 19.33 -14.04 14.07
N ILE A 85 18.06 -13.63 14.04
CA ILE A 85 17.28 -13.52 12.81
C ILE A 85 16.65 -12.13 12.74
N LEU A 86 16.88 -11.42 11.64
CA LEU A 86 16.16 -10.21 11.27
C LEU A 86 15.23 -10.51 10.10
N LEU A 87 13.95 -10.19 10.24
CA LEU A 87 12.93 -10.42 9.22
C LEU A 87 12.28 -9.10 8.82
N THR A 88 12.06 -8.90 7.53
CA THR A 88 11.21 -7.80 7.04
C THR A 88 9.95 -8.35 6.38
N THR A 89 8.81 -7.72 6.69
CA THR A 89 7.49 -8.16 6.21
C THR A 89 6.58 -6.96 6.03
N ARG A 90 5.70 -7.06 5.03
CA ARG A 90 4.56 -6.18 4.82
C ARG A 90 3.37 -6.56 5.70
N ASN A 91 3.28 -7.83 6.12
CA ASN A 91 2.17 -8.32 6.93
C ASN A 91 2.38 -8.03 8.42
N PRO A 92 1.65 -7.05 9.01
CA PRO A 92 1.78 -6.74 10.44
C PRO A 92 1.21 -7.85 11.35
N ASN A 93 0.45 -8.80 10.78
CA ASN A 93 -0.22 -9.88 11.49
C ASN A 93 0.52 -11.21 11.39
N ILE A 94 1.81 -11.21 11.00
CA ILE A 94 2.59 -12.44 10.99
C ILE A 94 2.74 -13.00 12.40
N HIS A 95 2.45 -14.28 12.57
CA HIS A 95 2.57 -14.96 13.85
C HIS A 95 4.01 -15.48 13.99
N LEU A 96 4.78 -14.83 14.85
CA LEU A 96 6.17 -15.19 15.18
C LEU A 96 6.20 -15.94 16.52
N ARG A 97 7.29 -16.70 16.76
CA ARG A 97 7.49 -17.40 18.04
C ARG A 97 7.59 -16.42 19.22
N ASP A 98 7.33 -16.93 20.41
CA ASP A 98 7.55 -16.22 21.66
C ASP A 98 9.02 -15.77 21.76
N GLY A 99 9.24 -14.53 22.20
CA GLY A 99 10.58 -13.91 22.28
C GLY A 99 10.97 -13.05 21.06
N CYS A 100 10.18 -13.04 19.98
CA CYS A 100 10.44 -12.13 18.86
C CYS A 100 10.09 -10.68 19.21
N LYS A 101 11.02 -9.75 18.96
CA LYS A 101 10.77 -8.31 19.06
C LYS A 101 10.33 -7.78 17.70
N THR A 102 9.06 -7.38 17.60
CA THR A 102 8.53 -6.72 16.40
C THR A 102 8.79 -5.22 16.46
N ILE A 103 9.43 -4.68 15.41
CA ILE A 103 9.56 -3.24 15.20
C ILE A 103 8.62 -2.86 14.06
N LYS A 104 7.65 -1.99 14.36
CA LYS A 104 6.76 -1.45 13.34
C LYS A 104 7.39 -0.20 12.72
N LEU A 105 7.59 -0.22 11.41
CA LEU A 105 7.93 0.98 10.65
C LEU A 105 6.64 1.79 10.43
N ASN A 106 6.65 3.04 10.89
CA ASN A 106 5.57 3.99 10.62
C ASN A 106 5.97 4.89 9.45
N ASN A 107 5.02 5.68 8.95
CA ASN A 107 5.33 6.75 8.01
C ASN A 107 6.43 7.65 8.59
N MET A 108 7.32 8.13 7.71
CA MET A 108 8.37 9.05 8.12
C MET A 108 7.76 10.40 8.49
N GLU A 109 8.38 11.06 9.46
CA GLU A 109 8.01 12.43 9.80
C GLU A 109 8.35 13.36 8.62
N ILE A 110 7.66 14.49 8.54
CA ILE A 110 7.80 15.41 7.41
C ILE A 110 9.23 15.92 7.28
N ASP A 111 9.91 16.20 8.39
CA ASP A 111 11.29 16.68 8.39
C ASP A 111 12.25 15.63 7.81
N ASP A 112 12.07 14.34 8.15
CA ASP A 112 12.87 13.26 7.59
C ASP A 112 12.61 13.08 6.07
N ILE A 113 11.37 13.29 5.62
CA ILE A 113 11.05 13.27 4.19
C ILE A 113 11.74 14.44 3.47
N VAL A 114 11.78 15.63 4.07
CA VAL A 114 12.52 16.77 3.50
C VAL A 114 13.99 16.40 3.34
N THR A 115 14.61 15.79 4.35
CA THR A 115 16.00 15.30 4.24
C THR A 115 16.18 14.31 3.09
N VAL A 116 15.25 13.37 2.89
CA VAL A 116 15.29 12.45 1.74
C VAL A 116 15.18 13.19 0.41
N LEU A 117 14.30 14.19 0.31
CA LEU A 117 14.14 14.99 -0.90
C LEU A 117 15.42 15.79 -1.23
N GLU A 118 16.05 16.39 -0.22
CA GLU A 118 17.30 17.12 -0.35
C GLU A 118 18.45 16.23 -0.81
N GLU A 119 18.58 15.04 -0.23
CA GLU A 119 19.59 14.04 -0.61
C GLU A 119 19.39 13.59 -2.06
N VAL A 120 18.17 13.21 -2.44
CA VAL A 120 17.89 12.77 -3.81
C VAL A 120 18.12 13.90 -4.81
N ARG A 121 17.75 15.13 -4.48
CA ARG A 121 18.05 16.31 -5.30
C ARG A 121 19.57 16.45 -5.51
N SER A 122 20.37 16.32 -4.45
CA SER A 122 21.83 16.44 -4.53
C SER A 122 22.51 15.32 -5.34
N LEU A 123 21.90 14.13 -5.39
CA LEU A 123 22.43 12.99 -6.16
C LEU A 123 22.04 13.05 -7.64
N GLU A 124 20.99 13.77 -7.99
CA GLU A 124 20.54 13.96 -9.37
C GLU A 124 21.28 15.11 -10.08
N ASP A 125 22.08 15.90 -9.34
CA ASP A 125 22.60 17.17 -9.83
C ASP A 125 24.09 17.40 -9.47
N GLU A 126 24.92 17.64 -10.48
CA GLU A 126 26.30 18.15 -10.29
C GLU A 126 26.32 19.70 -10.23
N ASP A 127 25.27 20.40 -10.72
CA ASP A 127 25.18 21.86 -10.84
C ASP A 127 23.84 22.42 -10.29
N THR A 128 23.74 22.47 -8.94
CA THR A 128 22.57 22.92 -8.15
C THR A 128 21.90 24.27 -8.51
N GLU A 129 22.45 25.03 -9.46
CA GLU A 129 21.89 26.30 -9.93
C GLU A 129 20.70 26.11 -10.90
N ASP A 130 20.57 24.96 -11.55
CA ASP A 130 19.56 24.78 -12.60
C ASP A 130 18.13 24.64 -12.04
N PHE A 131 17.93 24.08 -10.84
CA PHE A 131 16.58 23.83 -10.27
C PHE A 131 16.15 24.86 -9.20
N LEU A 132 16.16 26.15 -9.57
CA LEU A 132 15.85 27.27 -8.67
C LEU A 132 14.54 27.11 -7.87
N GLY A 133 13.50 26.50 -8.45
CA GLY A 133 12.22 26.27 -7.76
C GLY A 133 12.31 25.28 -6.59
N LEU A 134 13.20 24.27 -6.70
CA LEU A 134 13.42 23.23 -5.70
C LEU A 134 14.44 23.65 -4.63
N ASN A 135 15.14 24.76 -4.82
CA ASN A 135 15.98 25.37 -3.78
C ASN A 135 15.16 26.13 -2.73
N ASN A 136 13.86 26.34 -2.98
CA ASN A 136 12.94 26.93 -2.02
C ASN A 136 12.47 25.91 -0.96
N SER A 137 12.77 26.18 0.31
CA SER A 137 12.40 25.32 1.45
C SER A 137 10.89 25.11 1.59
N ASP A 138 10.08 26.12 1.27
CA ASP A 138 8.62 26.00 1.37
C ASP A 138 8.08 25.04 0.30
N VAL A 139 8.62 25.10 -0.92
CA VAL A 139 8.25 24.18 -2.01
C VAL A 139 8.60 22.75 -1.63
N LEU A 140 9.82 22.50 -1.12
CA LEU A 140 10.22 21.17 -0.62
C LEU A 140 9.31 20.66 0.49
N LEU A 141 8.93 21.53 1.44
CA LEU A 141 8.01 21.18 2.51
C LEU A 141 6.62 20.78 1.96
N TYR A 142 6.13 21.46 0.93
CA TYR A 142 4.86 21.11 0.29
C TYR A 142 4.94 19.80 -0.50
N VAL A 143 6.07 19.53 -1.17
CA VAL A 143 6.34 18.23 -1.82
C VAL A 143 6.35 17.12 -0.76
N ALA A 144 7.06 17.32 0.35
CA ALA A 144 7.13 16.38 1.46
C ALA A 144 5.76 16.03 2.05
N LYS A 145 4.89 17.03 2.23
CA LYS A 145 3.50 16.83 2.65
C LYS A 145 2.67 16.05 1.63
N SER A 146 2.95 16.25 0.34
CA SER A 146 2.19 15.65 -0.77
C SER A 146 2.49 14.16 -1.00
N VAL A 147 3.63 13.67 -0.49
CA VAL A 147 4.00 12.24 -0.55
C VAL A 147 3.61 11.46 0.71
N TYR A 148 2.96 12.12 1.67
CA TYR A 148 2.32 11.51 2.84
C TYR A 148 3.25 10.60 3.68
N GLY A 149 4.49 11.03 3.92
CA GLY A 149 5.44 10.28 4.76
C GLY A 149 5.97 8.99 4.11
N HIS A 150 5.78 8.79 2.81
CA HIS A 150 6.19 7.57 2.11
C HIS A 150 7.58 7.74 1.45
N PRO A 151 8.64 7.05 1.92
CA PRO A 151 10.01 7.24 1.44
C PRO A 151 10.19 6.98 -0.06
N LEU A 152 9.67 5.86 -0.57
CA LEU A 152 9.75 5.57 -2.02
C LEU A 152 9.08 6.67 -2.85
N ALA A 153 7.92 7.18 -2.41
CA ALA A 153 7.22 8.23 -3.12
C ALA A 153 7.99 9.56 -3.09
N ALA A 154 8.70 9.87 -2.00
CA ALA A 154 9.62 11.01 -1.93
C ALA A 154 10.75 10.90 -2.95
N CYS A 155 11.44 9.74 -3.00
CA CYS A 155 12.51 9.52 -3.98
C CYS A 155 12.03 9.62 -5.43
N ILE A 156 10.85 9.04 -5.72
CA ILE A 156 10.26 9.09 -7.06
C ILE A 156 9.79 10.51 -7.38
N ALA A 157 9.20 11.23 -6.42
CA ALA A 157 8.74 12.61 -6.60
C ALA A 157 9.88 13.53 -7.02
N MET A 158 11.00 13.51 -6.30
CA MET A 158 12.14 14.38 -6.62
C MET A 158 12.67 14.10 -8.04
N LYS A 159 12.90 12.82 -8.37
CA LYS A 159 13.34 12.43 -9.72
C LYS A 159 12.31 12.81 -10.80
N TYR A 160 11.02 12.66 -10.52
CA TYR A 160 9.97 13.04 -11.46
C TYR A 160 9.92 14.55 -11.71
N ILE A 161 10.05 15.35 -10.64
CA ILE A 161 10.05 16.81 -10.77
C ILE A 161 11.25 17.25 -11.62
N ILE A 162 12.43 16.74 -11.32
CA ILE A 162 13.68 17.09 -12.01
C ILE A 162 13.65 16.63 -13.47
N GLN A 163 13.35 15.35 -13.72
CA GLN A 163 13.54 14.72 -15.02
C GLN A 163 12.33 14.84 -15.95
N VAL A 164 11.15 15.24 -15.44
CA VAL A 164 9.92 15.32 -16.24
C VAL A 164 9.33 16.71 -16.20
N GLN A 165 9.06 17.26 -15.02
CA GLN A 165 8.33 18.53 -14.92
C GLN A 165 9.21 19.75 -15.15
N SER A 166 10.49 19.67 -14.79
CA SER A 166 11.43 20.78 -14.89
C SER A 166 12.11 20.87 -16.26
N LEU A 167 11.82 19.96 -17.20
CA LEU A 167 12.42 19.97 -18.54
C LEU A 167 12.13 21.26 -19.32
N ASP A 168 10.92 21.79 -19.16
CA ASP A 168 10.46 23.00 -19.85
C ASP A 168 10.53 24.27 -18.96
N ASP A 169 10.38 24.12 -17.64
CA ASP A 169 10.45 25.22 -16.67
C ASP A 169 11.05 24.75 -15.32
N TYR A 170 12.31 25.10 -15.09
CA TYR A 170 13.05 24.76 -13.87
C TYR A 170 12.65 25.56 -12.62
N THR A 171 11.80 26.58 -12.78
CA THR A 171 11.36 27.46 -11.68
C THR A 171 10.04 27.03 -11.06
N SER A 172 9.18 26.35 -11.81
CA SER A 172 7.82 25.98 -11.37
C SER A 172 7.64 24.50 -11.05
N GLY A 173 8.52 23.59 -11.50
CA GLY A 173 8.29 22.14 -11.45
C GLY A 173 7.84 21.59 -10.09
N GLY A 174 8.44 22.06 -8.98
CA GLY A 174 8.03 21.67 -7.63
C GLY A 174 6.63 22.18 -7.24
N GLN A 175 6.25 23.39 -7.66
CA GLN A 175 4.91 23.95 -7.45
C GLN A 175 3.87 23.27 -8.35
N ASP A 176 4.25 22.88 -9.57
CA ASP A 176 3.38 22.14 -10.48
C ASP A 176 3.11 20.73 -9.94
N PHE A 177 4.14 20.06 -9.40
CA PHE A 177 3.97 18.80 -8.67
C PHE A 177 3.03 18.93 -7.49
N VAL A 178 3.25 19.96 -6.67
CA VAL A 178 2.39 20.26 -5.53
C VAL A 178 0.98 20.55 -6.05
N SER A 179 0.77 21.31 -7.11
CA SER A 179 -0.58 21.58 -7.64
C SER A 179 -1.24 20.32 -8.21
N MET A 180 -0.46 19.39 -8.76
CA MET A 180 -0.92 18.10 -9.26
C MET A 180 -1.40 17.17 -8.12
N LEU A 181 -0.75 17.18 -6.94
CA LEU A 181 -1.05 16.28 -5.82
C LEU A 181 -1.77 16.93 -4.62
N SER A 182 -1.47 18.19 -4.34
CA SER A 182 -2.01 18.99 -3.23
C SER A 182 -3.38 19.56 -3.60
N GLY A 183 -4.23 19.67 -2.59
CA GLY A 183 -5.68 19.65 -2.78
C GLY A 183 -6.23 18.23 -2.71
N SER A 184 -5.95 17.54 -1.59
CA SER A 184 -6.51 16.24 -1.22
C SER A 184 -6.44 15.14 -2.30
N MET A 185 -5.49 15.08 -3.26
CA MET A 185 -5.59 14.20 -4.46
C MET A 185 -6.93 14.24 -5.25
N LEU A 186 -7.90 15.03 -4.78
CA LEU A 186 -9.30 15.07 -5.18
C LEU A 186 -9.73 16.49 -5.58
N SER A 187 -8.79 17.44 -5.62
CA SER A 187 -9.05 18.83 -6.04
C SER A 187 -8.29 19.22 -7.31
N GLY A 188 -7.25 18.46 -7.71
CA GLY A 188 -6.60 18.62 -9.01
C GLY A 188 -7.36 17.87 -10.11
N SER A 189 -7.63 18.52 -11.24
CA SER A 189 -8.36 17.92 -12.37
C SER A 189 -7.48 17.03 -13.25
N ASP A 190 -6.16 17.09 -13.12
CA ASP A 190 -5.23 16.34 -13.98
C ASP A 190 -4.92 14.94 -13.44
N TYR A 191 -5.91 14.06 -13.52
CA TYR A 191 -5.74 12.64 -13.17
C TYR A 191 -4.74 11.93 -14.08
N LYS A 192 -4.45 12.45 -15.29
CA LYS A 192 -3.49 11.85 -16.22
C LYS A 192 -2.05 12.14 -15.79
N ALA A 193 -1.75 13.36 -15.38
CA ALA A 193 -0.46 13.70 -14.79
C ALA A 193 -0.21 12.89 -13.51
N ARG A 194 -1.23 12.76 -12.64
CA ARG A 194 -1.13 11.87 -11.46
C ARG A 194 -0.83 10.42 -11.86
N MET A 195 -1.51 9.89 -12.88
CA MET A 195 -1.22 8.54 -13.38
C MET A 195 0.23 8.43 -13.89
N SER A 196 0.70 9.42 -14.66
CA SER A 196 2.07 9.48 -15.17
C SER A 196 3.09 9.42 -14.03
N PHE A 197 2.90 10.22 -12.98
CA PHE A 197 3.72 10.17 -11.78
C PHE A 197 3.67 8.79 -11.08
N LEU A 198 2.49 8.23 -10.87
CA LEU A 198 2.34 6.95 -10.17
C LEU A 198 2.98 5.78 -10.93
N GLN A 199 3.01 5.85 -12.26
CA GLN A 199 3.64 4.87 -13.16
C GLN A 199 5.10 5.18 -13.46
N TYR A 200 5.59 6.36 -13.08
CA TYR A 200 6.94 6.78 -13.38
C TYR A 200 7.95 5.83 -12.73
N LYS A 201 8.85 5.33 -13.56
CA LYS A 201 9.80 4.28 -13.22
C LYS A 201 11.21 4.80 -13.42
N THR A 202 12.02 4.60 -12.40
CA THR A 202 13.44 4.94 -12.41
C THR A 202 14.23 3.64 -12.34
N GLN A 203 15.36 3.62 -11.62
CA GLN A 203 16.01 2.37 -11.22
C GLN A 203 15.20 1.62 -10.13
N MET A 204 14.26 2.31 -9.47
CA MET A 204 13.35 1.73 -8.48
C MET A 204 11.99 1.38 -9.11
N PRO A 205 11.24 0.41 -8.54
CA PRO A 205 9.85 0.16 -8.92
C PRO A 205 8.98 1.40 -8.77
N SER A 206 8.00 1.58 -9.65
CA SER A 206 7.03 2.67 -9.51
C SER A 206 6.10 2.45 -8.30
N ILE A 207 5.40 3.51 -7.89
CA ILE A 207 4.37 3.42 -6.84
C ILE A 207 3.27 2.46 -7.29
N MET A 208 2.86 2.55 -8.56
CA MET A 208 1.87 1.66 -9.16
C MET A 208 2.33 0.20 -9.20
N ASP A 209 3.59 -0.07 -9.58
CA ASP A 209 4.15 -1.43 -9.58
C ASP A 209 4.10 -2.04 -8.17
N THR A 210 4.45 -1.25 -7.16
CA THR A 210 4.45 -1.67 -5.76
C THR A 210 3.04 -2.06 -5.28
N LEU A 211 2.03 -1.29 -5.70
CA LEU A 211 0.63 -1.60 -5.44
C LEU A 211 0.18 -2.86 -6.20
N ILE A 212 0.51 -3.00 -7.49
CA ILE A 212 0.15 -4.17 -8.30
C ILE A 212 0.74 -5.46 -7.70
N VAL A 213 2.00 -5.42 -7.26
CA VAL A 213 2.66 -6.55 -6.59
C VAL A 213 1.94 -6.91 -5.28
N SER A 214 1.51 -5.92 -4.50
CA SER A 214 0.77 -6.16 -3.26
C SER A 214 -0.64 -6.71 -3.54
N LYS A 215 -1.33 -6.22 -4.58
CA LYS A 215 -2.63 -6.74 -5.04
C LYS A 215 -2.54 -8.21 -5.42
N LYS A 216 -1.48 -8.62 -6.13
CA LYS A 216 -1.24 -10.02 -6.52
C LYS A 216 -1.08 -10.97 -5.33
N ARG A 217 -0.84 -10.47 -4.12
CA ARG A 217 -0.66 -11.27 -2.90
C ARG A 217 -1.93 -11.45 -2.08
N LEU A 218 -3.01 -10.74 -2.44
CA LEU A 218 -4.33 -11.06 -1.89
C LEU A 218 -4.67 -12.51 -2.24
N SER A 219 -5.43 -13.19 -1.38
CA SER A 219 -5.85 -14.58 -1.61
C SER A 219 -6.52 -14.76 -2.98
N HIS A 220 -7.28 -13.75 -3.40
CA HIS A 220 -7.85 -13.63 -4.74
C HIS A 220 -7.61 -12.20 -5.24
N PRO A 221 -6.66 -11.96 -6.17
CA PRO A 221 -6.32 -10.62 -6.63
C PRO A 221 -7.47 -9.82 -7.27
N GLN A 222 -8.50 -10.52 -7.79
CA GLN A 222 -9.73 -9.90 -8.31
C GLN A 222 -10.96 -10.29 -7.47
N GLY A 223 -10.73 -10.75 -6.23
CA GLY A 223 -11.78 -11.22 -5.34
C GLY A 223 -12.29 -10.14 -4.38
N PRO A 224 -13.10 -10.55 -3.39
CA PRO A 224 -13.84 -9.62 -2.53
C PRO A 224 -12.97 -8.62 -1.77
N ALA A 225 -11.75 -8.98 -1.37
CA ALA A 225 -10.84 -8.07 -0.68
C ALA A 225 -10.40 -6.91 -1.58
N TRP A 226 -10.15 -7.16 -2.87
CA TRP A 226 -9.84 -6.11 -3.83
C TRP A 226 -11.08 -5.25 -4.12
N SER A 227 -12.24 -5.86 -4.32
CA SER A 227 -13.48 -5.11 -4.53
C SER A 227 -13.85 -4.24 -3.32
N LEU A 228 -13.55 -4.68 -2.10
CA LEU A 228 -13.67 -3.85 -0.90
C LEU A 228 -12.67 -2.68 -0.94
N MET A 229 -11.42 -2.90 -1.34
CA MET A 229 -10.44 -1.82 -1.53
C MET A 229 -10.93 -0.77 -2.54
N GLU A 230 -11.55 -1.19 -3.63
CA GLU A 230 -12.18 -0.30 -4.61
C GLU A 230 -13.26 0.58 -3.95
N VAL A 231 -14.21 -0.03 -3.23
CA VAL A 231 -15.24 0.71 -2.49
C VAL A 231 -14.63 1.67 -1.49
N LEU A 232 -13.67 1.22 -0.69
CA LEU A 232 -13.04 2.03 0.34
C LEU A 232 -12.25 3.22 -0.25
N SER A 233 -11.69 3.09 -1.46
CA SER A 233 -11.02 4.19 -2.17
C SER A 233 -11.97 5.32 -2.62
N LEU A 234 -13.29 5.06 -2.57
CA LEU A 234 -14.37 6.00 -2.92
C LEU A 234 -15.13 6.52 -1.69
N LEU A 235 -14.95 5.90 -0.52
CA LEU A 235 -15.54 6.34 0.74
C LEU A 235 -14.60 7.32 1.45
N GLU A 236 -15.18 8.29 2.18
CA GLU A 236 -14.43 9.02 3.20
C GLU A 236 -13.96 8.06 4.30
N THR A 237 -12.65 8.00 4.53
CA THR A 237 -12.01 7.06 5.48
C THR A 237 -11.21 7.75 6.58
N ASP A 238 -11.14 9.08 6.58
CA ASP A 238 -10.59 9.83 7.71
C ASP A 238 -11.51 9.69 8.93
N GLU A 239 -11.06 8.93 9.93
CA GLU A 239 -11.82 8.74 11.19
C GLU A 239 -12.01 10.03 12.00
N SER A 240 -11.27 11.12 11.71
CA SER A 240 -11.59 12.44 12.29
C SER A 240 -12.87 13.05 11.70
N ILE A 241 -13.29 12.57 10.53
CA ILE A 241 -14.50 12.98 9.82
C ILE A 241 -15.61 11.94 10.01
N VAL A 242 -15.33 10.65 9.77
CA VAL A 242 -16.33 9.57 9.85
C VAL A 242 -15.71 8.19 10.09
N ASP A 243 -16.37 7.35 10.89
CA ASP A 243 -16.04 5.91 10.94
C ASP A 243 -16.69 5.21 9.74
N PHE A 244 -15.91 5.02 8.67
CA PHE A 244 -16.38 4.38 7.43
C PHE A 244 -17.01 2.99 7.66
N LYS A 245 -16.70 2.29 8.76
CA LYS A 245 -17.31 0.99 9.07
C LYS A 245 -18.81 1.10 9.32
N LYS A 246 -19.28 2.29 9.73
CA LYS A 246 -20.71 2.58 9.91
C LYS A 246 -21.48 2.55 8.60
N PHE A 247 -20.83 2.85 7.46
CA PHE A 247 -21.43 2.67 6.14
C PHE A 247 -22.02 1.26 6.03
N PHE A 248 -21.18 0.23 6.15
CA PHE A 248 -21.56 -1.18 6.07
C PHE A 248 -22.48 -1.68 7.20
N ALA A 249 -22.37 -1.09 8.40
CA ALA A 249 -23.21 -1.48 9.52
C ALA A 249 -24.68 -1.10 9.30
N PHE A 250 -24.92 0.05 8.67
CA PHE A 250 -26.25 0.65 8.59
C PHE A 250 -26.83 0.71 7.17
N SER A 251 -26.07 0.34 6.13
CA SER A 251 -26.56 0.26 4.75
C SER A 251 -27.84 -0.58 4.67
N ASN A 252 -28.92 -0.01 4.14
CA ASN A 252 -30.18 -0.71 3.95
C ASN A 252 -30.46 -0.94 2.46
N ILE A 253 -29.85 -1.96 1.89
CA ILE A 253 -30.11 -2.36 0.50
C ILE A 253 -31.26 -3.37 0.51
N LYS A 254 -32.43 -2.97 0.01
CA LYS A 254 -33.63 -3.83 -0.05
C LYS A 254 -33.79 -4.54 -1.39
N ASN A 255 -33.45 -3.88 -2.49
CA ASN A 255 -33.50 -4.46 -3.83
C ASN A 255 -32.07 -4.82 -4.26
N THR A 256 -31.73 -6.10 -4.35
CA THR A 256 -30.39 -6.53 -4.76
C THR A 256 -30.16 -6.42 -6.26
N GLU A 257 -31.22 -6.39 -7.08
CA GLU A 257 -31.11 -6.33 -8.55
C GLU A 257 -30.62 -4.96 -9.05
N GLU A 258 -30.88 -3.89 -8.29
CA GLU A 258 -30.41 -2.53 -8.57
C GLU A 258 -28.94 -2.31 -8.17
N PHE A 259 -28.32 -3.25 -7.46
CA PHE A 259 -26.97 -3.15 -6.92
C PHE A 259 -26.09 -4.29 -7.43
N PRO A 260 -25.47 -4.14 -8.63
CA PRO A 260 -24.59 -5.17 -9.18
C PRO A 260 -23.40 -5.50 -8.26
N ASP A 261 -23.06 -4.62 -7.32
CA ASP A 261 -21.99 -4.81 -6.33
C ASP A 261 -22.52 -5.15 -4.93
N PHE A 262 -23.73 -5.68 -4.82
CA PHE A 262 -24.36 -6.06 -3.56
C PHE A 262 -23.49 -7.00 -2.72
N ASP A 263 -22.74 -7.92 -3.34
CA ASP A 263 -21.85 -8.86 -2.65
C ASP A 263 -20.78 -8.18 -1.79
N ILE A 264 -20.47 -6.91 -2.08
CA ILE A 264 -19.51 -6.09 -1.33
C ILE A 264 -20.20 -4.97 -0.57
N LEU A 265 -21.08 -4.22 -1.23
CA LEU A 265 -21.78 -3.07 -0.62
C LEU A 265 -22.81 -3.49 0.42
N GLY A 266 -23.36 -4.69 0.29
CA GLY A 266 -24.30 -5.31 1.23
C GLY A 266 -23.62 -6.03 2.40
N LEU A 267 -22.29 -6.08 2.45
CA LEU A 267 -21.58 -6.74 3.54
C LEU A 267 -21.90 -6.08 4.88
N ARG A 268 -22.19 -6.92 5.88
CA ARG A 268 -22.29 -6.50 7.29
C ARG A 268 -20.93 -6.57 7.96
N LYS A 269 -20.83 -6.02 9.18
CA LYS A 269 -19.59 -6.02 9.99
C LYS A 269 -18.87 -7.38 10.01
N GLY A 270 -19.61 -8.48 10.14
CA GLY A 270 -19.03 -9.83 10.14
C GLY A 270 -18.35 -10.23 8.82
N GLY A 271 -18.85 -9.76 7.68
CA GLY A 271 -18.27 -10.01 6.36
C GLY A 271 -17.16 -9.03 5.97
N VAL A 272 -17.22 -7.78 6.45
CA VAL A 272 -16.20 -6.76 6.17
C VAL A 272 -14.89 -7.05 6.89
N MET A 273 -14.94 -7.49 8.15
CA MET A 273 -13.74 -7.63 8.99
C MET A 273 -12.70 -8.65 8.46
N PRO A 274 -13.08 -9.84 7.96
CA PRO A 274 -12.14 -10.75 7.32
C PRO A 274 -11.46 -10.17 6.09
N LEU A 275 -12.19 -9.40 5.28
CA LEU A 275 -11.64 -8.76 4.08
C LEU A 275 -10.69 -7.62 4.44
N LEU A 276 -11.03 -6.79 5.44
CA LEU A 276 -10.12 -5.76 5.97
C LEU A 276 -8.82 -6.37 6.49
N ARG A 277 -8.88 -7.55 7.12
CA ARG A 277 -7.67 -8.27 7.55
C ARG A 277 -6.79 -8.65 6.36
N GLN A 278 -7.36 -9.18 5.27
CA GLN A 278 -6.60 -9.50 4.05
C GLN A 278 -5.95 -8.26 3.43
N ILE A 279 -6.66 -7.12 3.43
CA ILE A 279 -6.13 -5.83 2.94
C ILE A 279 -4.97 -5.33 3.83
N GLU A 280 -5.10 -5.45 5.16
CA GLU A 280 -4.06 -5.11 6.13
C GLU A 280 -2.83 -6.03 5.99
N GLU A 281 -3.01 -7.32 5.70
CA GLU A 281 -1.93 -8.30 5.49
C GLU A 281 -1.04 -7.98 4.27
N VAL A 282 -1.53 -7.18 3.31
CA VAL A 282 -0.77 -6.72 2.14
C VAL A 282 -0.39 -5.24 2.22
N SER A 283 -0.47 -4.62 3.41
CA SER A 283 -0.12 -3.22 3.71
C SER A 283 -0.90 -2.14 2.94
N PHE A 284 -2.08 -2.45 2.42
CA PHE A 284 -2.93 -1.41 1.81
C PHE A 284 -3.62 -0.52 2.85
N MET A 285 -3.76 -1.04 4.06
CA MET A 285 -4.25 -0.28 5.21
C MET A 285 -3.31 -0.46 6.39
N GLU A 286 -3.21 0.60 7.19
CA GLU A 286 -2.40 0.60 8.39
C GLU A 286 -3.22 0.97 9.62
N ARG A 287 -2.80 0.41 10.77
CA ARG A 287 -3.18 0.86 12.10
C ARG A 287 -1.94 1.30 12.85
N THR A 288 -1.94 2.49 13.44
CA THR A 288 -0.84 2.91 14.33
C THR A 288 -0.78 2.04 15.59
N ARG A 289 -1.93 1.62 16.12
CA ARG A 289 -2.10 0.68 17.24
C ARG A 289 -3.40 -0.11 17.07
N ARG A 290 -3.55 -1.28 17.74
CA ARG A 290 -4.79 -2.08 17.68
C ARG A 290 -6.05 -1.30 18.09
N SER A 291 -5.91 -0.32 18.98
CA SER A 291 -6.99 0.56 19.44
C SER A 291 -7.26 1.74 18.50
N LYS A 292 -6.49 1.91 17.43
CA LYS A 292 -6.58 3.04 16.50
C LYS A 292 -7.26 2.63 15.17
N PRO A 293 -7.81 3.62 14.45
CA PRO A 293 -8.34 3.49 13.10
C PRO A 293 -7.52 2.59 12.18
N LEU A 294 -8.21 1.88 11.27
CA LEU A 294 -7.59 1.54 9.99
C LEU A 294 -7.60 2.79 9.12
N ARG A 295 -6.45 3.11 8.53
CA ARG A 295 -6.32 4.19 7.55
C ARG A 295 -5.82 3.64 6.23
N ILE A 296 -6.38 4.17 5.15
CA ILE A 296 -5.87 3.92 3.80
C ILE A 296 -4.86 5.02 3.51
N GLN A 297 -3.69 4.61 3.05
CA GLN A 297 -2.69 5.58 2.64
C GLN A 297 -3.17 6.28 1.35
N PRO A 298 -3.11 7.62 1.24
CA PRO A 298 -3.73 8.36 0.13
C PRO A 298 -3.24 7.98 -1.28
N LEU A 299 -1.95 7.68 -1.45
CA LEU A 299 -1.38 7.18 -2.70
C LEU A 299 -1.97 5.82 -3.08
N TRP A 300 -2.20 4.90 -2.12
CA TRP A 300 -2.87 3.63 -2.41
C TRP A 300 -4.31 3.80 -2.84
N ALA A 301 -5.05 4.73 -2.21
CA ALA A 301 -6.39 5.08 -2.65
C ALA A 301 -6.38 5.64 -4.08
N GLU A 302 -5.43 6.52 -4.41
CA GLU A 302 -5.32 7.07 -5.76
C GLU A 302 -4.93 6.03 -6.80
N CYS A 303 -3.92 5.22 -6.54
CA CYS A 303 -3.57 4.09 -7.41
C CYS A 303 -4.75 3.15 -7.64
N THR A 304 -5.56 2.89 -6.61
CA THR A 304 -6.76 2.04 -6.72
C THR A 304 -7.78 2.68 -7.67
N ARG A 305 -8.10 3.96 -7.51
CA ARG A 305 -9.00 4.71 -8.40
C ARG A 305 -8.51 4.73 -9.85
N GLN A 306 -7.21 4.98 -10.03
CA GLN A 306 -6.56 5.01 -11.33
C GLN A 306 -6.63 3.64 -12.04
N LEU A 307 -6.41 2.53 -11.33
CA LEU A 307 -6.55 1.17 -11.88
C LEU A 307 -8.01 0.77 -12.13
N MET A 308 -8.93 1.25 -11.31
CA MET A 308 -10.36 0.95 -11.41
C MET A 308 -10.95 1.47 -12.73
N GLY A 309 -10.51 2.66 -13.16
CA GLY A 309 -10.99 3.31 -14.37
C GLY A 309 -12.36 4.00 -14.19
N LYS A 310 -12.64 4.98 -15.06
CA LYS A 310 -13.80 5.89 -14.91
C LYS A 310 -15.15 5.16 -14.86
N ASN A 311 -15.38 4.17 -15.72
CA ASN A 311 -16.67 3.48 -15.81
C ASN A 311 -17.02 2.72 -14.52
N ARG A 312 -16.03 2.00 -13.97
CA ARG A 312 -16.20 1.24 -12.73
C ARG A 312 -16.33 2.17 -11.53
N MET A 313 -15.53 3.23 -11.45
CA MET A 313 -15.67 4.27 -10.43
C MET A 313 -17.08 4.88 -10.46
N LEU A 314 -17.57 5.26 -11.63
CA LEU A 314 -18.90 5.86 -11.78
C LEU A 314 -20.00 4.91 -11.31
N SER A 315 -19.94 3.64 -11.72
CA SER A 315 -20.89 2.60 -11.29
C SER A 315 -20.92 2.41 -9.77
N LEU A 316 -19.75 2.33 -9.13
CA LEU A 316 -19.65 2.18 -7.68
C LEU A 316 -20.08 3.44 -6.94
N MET A 317 -19.66 4.63 -7.39
CA MET A 317 -20.07 5.90 -6.79
C MET A 317 -21.58 6.08 -6.85
N LYS A 318 -22.22 5.75 -7.99
CA LYS A 318 -23.68 5.78 -8.12
C LYS A 318 -24.32 4.92 -7.04
N GLN A 319 -23.89 3.66 -6.89
CA GLN A 319 -24.41 2.76 -5.85
C GLN A 319 -24.15 3.27 -4.43
N ILE A 320 -22.96 3.79 -4.13
CA ILE A 320 -22.61 4.37 -2.82
C ILE A 320 -23.54 5.54 -2.49
N VAL A 321 -23.72 6.49 -3.42
CA VAL A 321 -24.59 7.66 -3.22
C VAL A 321 -26.04 7.24 -3.06
N THR A 322 -26.51 6.26 -3.84
CA THR A 322 -27.85 5.68 -3.71
C THR A 322 -28.07 5.06 -2.32
N ILE A 323 -27.09 4.29 -1.81
CA ILE A 323 -27.13 3.72 -0.45
C ILE A 323 -27.20 4.82 0.59
N CYS A 324 -26.34 5.83 0.49
CA CYS A 324 -26.32 6.97 1.40
C CYS A 324 -27.68 7.69 1.43
N TYR A 325 -28.29 7.94 0.27
CA TYR A 325 -29.59 8.60 0.14
C TYR A 325 -30.71 7.81 0.81
N TYR A 326 -30.94 6.56 0.40
CA TYR A 326 -32.04 5.76 0.93
C TYR A 326 -31.85 5.37 2.40
N SER A 327 -30.60 5.17 2.84
CA SER A 327 -30.31 4.90 4.25
C SER A 327 -30.55 6.14 5.11
N THR A 328 -30.36 7.34 4.57
CA THR A 328 -30.67 8.60 5.27
C THR A 328 -32.19 8.83 5.38
N ILE A 329 -32.95 8.56 4.31
CA ILE A 329 -34.42 8.73 4.32
C ILE A 329 -35.14 7.68 5.16
N ALA A 330 -34.63 6.45 5.20
CA ALA A 330 -35.27 5.36 5.93
C ALA A 330 -35.22 5.53 7.46
N VAL A 331 -34.33 6.38 7.97
CA VAL A 331 -34.21 6.66 9.41
C VAL A 331 -34.94 7.97 9.70
N SER A 332 -36.16 7.86 10.23
CA SER A 332 -37.07 8.98 10.54
C SER A 332 -36.59 9.95 11.64
N GLU A 333 -35.35 9.84 12.12
CA GLU A 333 -34.78 10.69 13.16
C GLU A 333 -33.33 11.06 12.79
N GLY A 334 -33.05 12.36 12.64
CA GLY A 334 -31.88 12.97 12.00
C GLY A 334 -30.48 12.67 12.57
N SER A 335 -30.27 11.59 13.33
CA SER A 335 -28.97 11.25 13.93
C SER A 335 -28.05 10.42 13.01
N MET A 336 -28.57 9.72 11.99
CA MET A 336 -27.74 8.85 11.13
C MET A 336 -27.17 9.52 9.88
N GLY A 337 -27.82 10.57 9.36
CA GLY A 337 -27.39 11.26 8.13
C GLY A 337 -25.97 11.83 8.20
N CYS A 338 -25.50 12.17 9.41
CA CYS A 338 -24.13 12.65 9.64
C CYS A 338 -23.05 11.63 9.25
N ASN A 339 -23.36 10.32 9.24
CA ASN A 339 -22.39 9.29 8.87
C ASN A 339 -22.33 9.04 7.35
N TYR A 340 -23.32 9.49 6.58
CA TYR A 340 -23.38 9.22 5.13
C TYR A 340 -22.95 10.41 4.28
N TYR A 341 -23.20 11.63 4.75
CA TYR A 341 -22.84 12.84 4.01
C TYR A 341 -21.34 12.95 3.68
N PRO A 342 -20.40 12.66 4.60
CA PRO A 342 -18.98 12.71 4.28
C PRO A 342 -18.60 11.85 3.07
N HIS A 343 -19.20 10.67 2.94
CA HIS A 343 -18.97 9.78 1.80
C HIS A 343 -19.50 10.37 0.49
N VAL A 344 -20.68 11.01 0.50
CA VAL A 344 -21.24 11.68 -0.69
C VAL A 344 -20.36 12.85 -1.14
N LYS A 345 -19.93 13.70 -0.20
CA LYS A 345 -19.01 14.81 -0.47
C LYS A 345 -17.69 14.30 -1.04
N HIS A 346 -17.18 13.19 -0.52
CA HIS A 346 -15.96 12.55 -1.00
C HIS A 346 -16.11 12.04 -2.45
N CYS A 347 -17.22 11.35 -2.77
CA CYS A 347 -17.53 10.94 -4.15
C CYS A 347 -17.60 12.13 -5.12
N ILE A 348 -18.25 13.25 -4.73
CA ILE A 348 -18.32 14.46 -5.57
C ILE A 348 -16.94 15.06 -5.83
N ARG A 349 -16.06 15.06 -4.83
CA ARG A 349 -14.66 15.50 -5.01
C ARG A 349 -13.90 14.58 -5.98
N ILE A 350 -14.06 13.26 -5.86
CA ILE A 350 -13.50 12.29 -6.81
C ILE A 350 -14.00 12.55 -8.24
N CYS A 351 -15.29 12.82 -8.41
CA CYS A 351 -15.83 13.18 -9.72
C CYS A 351 -15.06 14.37 -10.34
N GLY A 352 -14.91 15.46 -9.58
CA GLY A 352 -14.14 16.62 -10.04
C GLY A 352 -12.69 16.30 -10.37
N SER A 353 -12.02 15.48 -9.55
CA SER A 353 -10.60 15.18 -9.72
C SER A 353 -10.26 14.23 -10.85
N PHE A 354 -11.24 13.43 -11.29
CA PHE A 354 -11.11 12.52 -12.41
C PHE A 354 -11.80 13.03 -13.67
N ASP A 355 -12.21 14.30 -13.72
CA ASP A 355 -12.92 14.88 -14.86
C ASP A 355 -14.14 14.01 -15.22
N ILE A 356 -14.97 13.74 -14.22
CA ILE A 356 -16.25 13.05 -14.32
C ILE A 356 -17.31 14.07 -13.88
N SER A 357 -18.27 14.37 -14.76
CA SER A 357 -19.36 15.25 -14.37
C SER A 357 -20.18 14.61 -13.24
N VAL A 358 -20.53 15.39 -12.21
CA VAL A 358 -21.45 14.94 -11.15
C VAL A 358 -22.80 14.50 -11.74
N SER A 359 -23.23 15.14 -12.84
CA SER A 359 -24.46 14.76 -13.54
C SER A 359 -24.42 13.34 -14.12
N SER A 360 -23.22 12.79 -14.38
CA SER A 360 -23.05 11.40 -14.84
C SER A 360 -23.45 10.37 -13.80
N LEU A 361 -23.60 10.75 -12.52
CA LEU A 361 -24.16 9.88 -11.49
C LEU A 361 -25.67 9.67 -11.66
N GLU A 362 -26.35 10.53 -12.43
CA GLU A 362 -27.81 10.49 -12.67
C GLU A 362 -28.64 10.55 -11.37
N MET A 363 -28.08 11.19 -10.34
CA MET A 363 -28.63 11.27 -8.97
C MET A 363 -28.74 12.73 -8.49
N GLN A 364 -28.93 13.67 -9.41
CA GLN A 364 -28.82 15.11 -9.11
C GLN A 364 -29.83 15.56 -8.05
N LYS A 365 -31.05 15.02 -8.08
CA LYS A 365 -32.11 15.36 -7.12
C LYS A 365 -31.74 14.88 -5.72
N GLU A 366 -31.26 13.65 -5.61
CA GLU A 366 -30.86 12.98 -4.38
C GLU A 366 -29.65 13.66 -3.76
N ILE A 367 -28.65 13.99 -4.59
CA ILE A 367 -27.46 14.75 -4.19
C ILE A 367 -27.86 16.13 -3.67
N ASN A 368 -28.70 16.87 -4.41
CA ASN A 368 -29.16 18.18 -3.98
C ASN A 368 -29.92 18.10 -2.65
N MET A 369 -30.78 17.09 -2.46
CA MET A 369 -31.50 16.90 -1.19
C MET A 369 -30.54 16.63 -0.01
N LEU A 370 -29.55 15.76 -0.20
CA LEU A 370 -28.55 15.45 0.83
C LEU A 370 -27.63 16.64 1.15
N VAL A 371 -27.34 17.48 0.15
CA VAL A 371 -26.52 18.69 0.32
C VAL A 371 -27.34 19.80 0.98
N HIS A 372 -28.62 19.97 0.64
CA HIS A 372 -29.49 20.99 1.22
C HIS A 372 -29.87 20.71 2.67
N SER A 373 -29.99 19.45 3.09
CA SER A 373 -30.27 19.07 4.49
C SER A 373 -29.17 19.46 5.50
N LEU A 374 -28.09 20.12 5.05
CA LEU A 374 -26.98 20.61 5.88
C LEU A 374 -26.90 22.13 5.96
N ALA A 375 -27.58 22.83 5.04
CA ALA A 375 -27.64 24.29 5.04
C ALA A 375 -28.74 24.83 5.96
N THR A 376 -29.59 23.93 6.47
CA THR A 376 -30.65 24.13 7.45
C THR A 376 -30.31 23.33 8.70
#